data_AF-A0A1A8Y1Z5-F1
#
_entry.id   AF-A0A1A8Y1Z5-F1
#
_cell.length_a   1.000
_cell.length_b   1.000
_cell.length_c   1.000
_cell.angle_alpha   90.00
_cell.angle_beta   90.00
_cell.angle_gamma   90.00
#
_symmetry.space_group_name_H-M   'P 1'
#
loop_
_entity.id
_entity.type
_entity.pdbx_description
1 polymer ?
#
loop_
_entity_poly.entity_id
_entity_poly.type
_entity_poly.pdbx_seq_one_letter_code
_entity_poly.pdbx_strand_id
1 'polypeptide(L)'
;MKQAVVLIHGIGEQKPMDTVRGFVESVLPPSVNDGEQYWSKPDPMSESFELRRLQAVGRNKIHFFEYYWAYQITDTKFRHLTQWLLDLLLRRSCNVPSGLRTIWWLSWILLTGLVIAIASGAVAHFMEANQDRLPYTPISVLLALLLSGVQGFLLYYAGDAARYLSPSPENIAMRQRIRADGVSLLRRLHESGEYDRIVVVGHSLGSVIGYDILTALWRDFNSVYDFQSKEAVLDQLLASNLRPQPVARDALSAIGETLQDLPKDDSTQPLRQALQHAYRSAQFACWKEQCYWGNGWRVTDFITLGSPLAHGMMLLARSDAEFAARKWQRELPTCPPVKDGKRYVYSADQAIDTAGKRKFNPLLLHHAACFAVTRWTNMYFPAYGGLCGDLVGGPLATVFGPGISDVPVKSTGWRRFTPAAHTTYWDKQSDAPASIDAKAAEEFALPSLKQALYLDHAREYKLPDSMTENSVWRTELIALNARIDDPGNIGPGVANFPAEALSERLLHYRAGEPVRGKLGTDGVLEQLKQSTPPRSVVTKKIAITPIGRHVLVTLANAMTQSDDSEQHLRHLRVFSRHHDQWQLEIWHCHEWPEQ
;
A
#
# COMPACT_ATOMS: atom_id res chain seq x y z
N MET A 1 3.11 24.70 -4.15
CA MET A 1 2.91 23.40 -4.82
C MET A 1 1.46 23.29 -5.25
N LYS A 2 1.20 22.94 -6.51
CA LYS A 2 -0.14 22.75 -7.08
C LYS A 2 -0.44 21.26 -7.20
N GLN A 3 -1.62 20.84 -6.78
CA GLN A 3 -1.97 19.42 -6.66
C GLN A 3 -3.24 19.10 -7.44
N ALA A 4 -3.23 17.95 -8.12
CA ALA A 4 -4.42 17.35 -8.72
C ALA A 4 -4.83 16.11 -7.92
N VAL A 5 -6.12 15.98 -7.62
CA VAL A 5 -6.72 14.79 -7.04
C VAL A 5 -7.71 14.23 -8.06
N VAL A 6 -7.47 13.02 -8.55
CA VAL A 6 -8.32 12.36 -9.55
C VAL A 6 -9.12 11.26 -8.86
N LEU A 7 -10.43 11.43 -8.78
CA LEU A 7 -11.35 10.43 -8.24
C LEU A 7 -11.88 9.56 -9.38
N ILE A 8 -11.54 8.28 -9.35
CA ILE A 8 -12.02 7.27 -10.30
C ILE A 8 -13.16 6.51 -9.65
N HIS A 9 -14.37 6.67 -10.19
CA HIS A 9 -15.58 6.02 -9.70
C HIS A 9 -16.60 5.82 -10.82
N GLY A 10 -17.66 5.04 -10.54
CA GLY A 10 -18.71 4.79 -11.52
C GLY A 10 -19.67 3.66 -11.16
N ILE A 11 -19.86 3.34 -9.87
CA ILE A 11 -20.79 2.27 -9.47
C ILE A 11 -22.22 2.82 -9.31
N GLY A 12 -23.17 2.19 -9.98
CA GLY A 12 -24.58 2.59 -9.99
C GLY A 12 -24.89 3.78 -10.91
N GLU A 13 -26.18 3.99 -11.21
CA GLU A 13 -26.69 5.12 -12.01
C GLU A 13 -26.58 6.47 -11.25
N GLN A 14 -25.38 6.78 -10.76
CA GLN A 14 -25.08 8.06 -10.12
C GLN A 14 -24.91 9.12 -11.19
N LYS A 15 -25.45 10.32 -10.95
CA LYS A 15 -25.29 11.45 -11.86
C LYS A 15 -23.82 11.89 -11.85
N PRO A 16 -23.25 12.29 -13.01
CA PRO A 16 -21.93 12.90 -13.05
C PRO A 16 -21.83 14.08 -12.06
N MET A 17 -20.66 14.32 -11.46
CA MET A 17 -20.39 15.34 -10.46
C MET A 17 -20.91 15.10 -9.04
N ASP A 18 -21.95 14.30 -8.81
CA ASP A 18 -22.53 14.15 -7.46
C ASP A 18 -21.51 13.52 -6.47
N THR A 19 -20.80 12.48 -6.92
CA THR A 19 -19.84 11.75 -6.10
C THR A 19 -18.60 12.58 -5.78
N VAL A 20 -18.04 13.29 -6.76
CA VAL A 20 -16.87 14.15 -6.53
C VAL A 20 -17.24 15.34 -5.65
N ARG A 21 -18.46 15.89 -5.75
CA ARG A 21 -18.93 16.95 -4.85
C ARG A 21 -19.01 16.45 -3.41
N GLY A 22 -19.68 15.33 -3.17
CA GLY A 22 -19.76 14.73 -1.85
C GLY A 22 -18.37 14.39 -1.27
N PHE A 23 -17.45 13.90 -2.11
CA PHE A 23 -16.07 13.66 -1.71
C PHE A 23 -15.35 14.95 -1.31
N VAL A 24 -15.41 16.00 -2.14
CA VAL A 24 -14.73 17.28 -1.90
C VAL A 24 -15.28 17.98 -0.66
N GLU A 25 -16.60 17.98 -0.47
CA GLU A 25 -17.26 18.58 0.70
C GLU A 25 -16.88 17.91 2.02
N SER A 26 -16.63 16.61 1.99
CA SER A 26 -16.23 15.87 3.20
C SER A 26 -14.75 16.03 3.51
N VAL A 27 -13.90 16.09 2.47
CA VAL A 27 -12.45 16.10 2.61
C VAL A 27 -11.90 17.51 2.90
N LEU A 28 -12.46 18.56 2.29
CA LEU A 28 -12.00 19.92 2.53
C LEU A 28 -12.36 20.39 3.96
N PRO A 29 -11.54 21.25 4.57
CA PRO A 29 -11.89 21.86 5.84
C PRO A 29 -13.13 22.74 5.69
N PRO A 30 -13.97 22.85 6.73
CA PRO A 30 -15.12 23.75 6.71
C PRO A 30 -14.66 25.20 6.47
N SER A 31 -15.47 25.94 5.71
CA SER A 31 -15.19 27.33 5.38
C SER A 31 -15.17 28.21 6.64
N VAL A 32 -14.12 29.03 6.79
CA VAL A 32 -13.93 29.88 7.99
C VAL A 32 -15.04 30.94 8.16
N ASN A 33 -15.71 31.35 7.07
CA ASN A 33 -16.69 32.45 7.05
C ASN A 33 -18.02 32.09 6.34
N ASP A 34 -18.49 30.84 6.42
CA ASP A 34 -19.67 30.37 5.65
C ASP A 34 -19.59 30.59 4.12
N GLY A 35 -18.38 30.76 3.59
CA GLY A 35 -18.13 30.89 2.15
C GLY A 35 -18.08 29.55 1.43
N GLU A 36 -18.09 29.55 0.10
CA GLU A 36 -17.95 28.29 -0.65
C GLU A 36 -16.59 27.62 -0.39
N GLN A 37 -16.60 26.29 -0.19
CA GLN A 37 -15.38 25.50 0.01
C GLN A 37 -14.61 25.27 -1.29
N TYR A 38 -15.30 25.27 -2.43
CA TYR A 38 -14.73 25.02 -3.75
C TYR A 38 -15.49 25.78 -4.85
N TRP A 39 -14.81 26.09 -5.96
CA TRP A 39 -15.42 26.66 -7.16
C TRP A 39 -15.51 25.62 -8.28
N SER A 40 -16.65 25.54 -8.96
CA SER A 40 -16.83 24.67 -10.13
C SER A 40 -16.37 25.36 -11.42
N LYS A 41 -15.24 24.92 -11.98
CA LYS A 41 -14.66 25.46 -13.22
C LYS A 41 -14.79 24.45 -14.38
N PRO A 42 -14.82 24.92 -15.65
CA PRO A 42 -14.71 24.02 -16.79
C PRO A 42 -13.48 23.14 -16.67
N ASP A 43 -13.61 21.87 -17.06
CA ASP A 43 -12.50 20.93 -17.10
C ASP A 43 -11.89 20.89 -18.50
N PRO A 44 -10.70 21.47 -18.74
CA PRO A 44 -10.03 21.36 -20.03
C PRO A 44 -9.32 20.01 -20.23
N MET A 45 -9.21 19.18 -19.18
CA MET A 45 -8.41 17.96 -19.17
C MET A 45 -9.22 16.71 -19.48
N SER A 46 -10.53 16.73 -19.25
CA SER A 46 -11.44 15.66 -19.63
C SER A 46 -12.03 15.89 -21.02
N GLU A 47 -12.33 14.82 -21.75
CA GLU A 47 -13.11 14.88 -23.00
C GLU A 47 -14.63 14.93 -22.75
N SER A 48 -15.07 14.72 -21.50
CA SER A 48 -16.49 14.80 -21.14
C SER A 48 -16.93 16.24 -20.93
N PHE A 49 -17.96 16.66 -21.67
CA PHE A 49 -18.59 17.97 -21.50
C PHE A 49 -19.42 18.11 -20.21
N GLU A 50 -19.79 16.98 -19.59
CA GLU A 50 -20.56 16.96 -18.35
C GLU A 50 -19.69 17.13 -17.09
N LEU A 51 -18.38 16.87 -17.23
CA LEU A 51 -17.44 16.93 -16.11
C LEU A 51 -16.88 18.34 -15.92
N ARG A 52 -16.70 18.71 -14.64
CA ARG A 52 -16.16 20.00 -14.23
C ARG A 52 -15.05 19.80 -13.21
N ARG A 53 -14.05 20.66 -13.25
CA ARG A 53 -12.96 20.68 -12.28
C ARG A 53 -13.41 21.43 -11.04
N LEU A 54 -13.34 20.81 -9.87
CA LEU A 54 -13.62 21.48 -8.59
C LEU A 54 -12.31 22.04 -8.03
N GLN A 55 -12.24 23.36 -7.85
CA GLN A 55 -11.06 24.05 -7.32
C GLN A 55 -11.28 24.43 -5.86
N ALA A 56 -10.46 23.95 -4.95
CA ALA A 56 -10.52 24.33 -3.54
C ALA A 56 -10.32 25.84 -3.34
N VAL A 57 -11.06 26.43 -2.40
CA VAL A 57 -10.93 27.84 -2.00
C VAL A 57 -9.80 27.98 -0.99
N GLY A 58 -8.84 28.85 -1.27
CA GLY A 58 -7.74 29.16 -0.35
C GLY A 58 -6.39 29.34 -1.05
N ARG A 59 -5.33 29.43 -0.23
CA ARG A 59 -3.94 29.59 -0.73
C ARG A 59 -3.40 28.33 -1.42
N ASN A 60 -3.95 27.16 -1.10
CA ASN A 60 -3.53 25.88 -1.67
C ASN A 60 -4.29 25.65 -2.99
N LYS A 61 -3.54 25.56 -4.11
CA LYS A 61 -4.11 25.30 -5.44
C LYS A 61 -4.36 23.79 -5.58
N ILE A 62 -5.43 23.29 -4.98
CA ILE A 62 -5.86 21.89 -5.11
C ILE A 62 -7.02 21.83 -6.10
N HIS A 63 -6.87 21.01 -7.12
CA HIS A 63 -7.89 20.77 -8.13
C HIS A 63 -8.35 19.31 -8.06
N PHE A 64 -9.66 19.10 -8.01
CA PHE A 64 -10.28 17.79 -8.04
C PHE A 64 -10.87 17.52 -9.42
N PHE A 65 -10.58 16.33 -9.92
CA PHE A 65 -11.06 15.81 -11.19
C PHE A 65 -11.82 14.51 -10.93
N GLU A 66 -12.80 14.24 -11.78
CA GLU A 66 -13.58 13.02 -11.75
C GLU A 66 -13.30 12.24 -13.04
N TYR A 67 -12.96 10.96 -12.92
CA TYR A 67 -13.00 10.04 -14.04
C TYR A 67 -14.18 9.09 -13.86
N TYR A 68 -15.30 9.48 -14.48
CA TYR A 68 -16.55 8.73 -14.47
C TYR A 68 -16.58 7.77 -15.67
N TRP A 69 -16.58 6.45 -15.42
CA TRP A 69 -16.52 5.43 -16.49
C TRP A 69 -17.85 4.71 -16.73
N ALA A 70 -18.85 4.88 -15.87
CA ALA A 70 -20.07 4.07 -15.85
C ALA A 70 -20.84 4.12 -17.19
N TYR A 71 -20.86 5.29 -17.85
CA TYR A 71 -21.54 5.48 -19.13
C TYR A 71 -21.01 4.59 -20.26
N GLN A 72 -19.79 4.06 -20.12
CA GLN A 72 -19.19 3.17 -21.11
C GLN A 72 -19.62 1.71 -20.94
N ILE A 73 -20.20 1.36 -19.79
CA ILE A 73 -20.74 0.03 -19.53
C ILE A 73 -22.23 0.04 -19.89
N THR A 74 -22.54 -0.15 -21.17
CA THR A 74 -23.93 -0.30 -21.65
C THR A 74 -24.32 -1.78 -21.79
N ASP A 75 -25.62 -2.07 -21.71
CA ASP A 75 -26.23 -3.39 -21.96
C ASP A 75 -25.72 -4.55 -21.07
N THR A 76 -26.07 -4.51 -19.78
CA THR A 76 -26.00 -5.67 -18.87
C THR A 76 -26.98 -6.77 -19.28
N LYS A 77 -26.68 -7.50 -20.36
CA LYS A 77 -27.47 -8.69 -20.73
C LYS A 77 -27.38 -9.73 -19.60
N PHE A 78 -28.53 -10.20 -19.11
CA PHE A 78 -28.69 -11.23 -18.07
C PHE A 78 -27.83 -12.50 -18.30
N ARG A 79 -27.51 -12.82 -19.57
CA ARG A 79 -26.69 -13.98 -19.94
C ARG A 79 -25.24 -13.91 -19.45
N HIS A 80 -24.60 -12.73 -19.46
CA HIS A 80 -23.21 -12.59 -19.01
C HIS A 80 -23.10 -12.72 -17.48
N LEU A 81 -24.14 -12.25 -16.80
CA LEU A 81 -24.25 -12.29 -15.35
C LEU A 81 -24.47 -13.72 -14.84
N THR A 82 -25.34 -14.48 -15.50
CA THR A 82 -25.60 -15.90 -15.18
C THR A 82 -24.38 -16.79 -15.44
N GLN A 83 -23.61 -16.55 -16.52
CA GLN A 83 -22.36 -17.28 -16.77
C GLN A 83 -21.31 -17.04 -15.69
N TRP A 84 -21.09 -15.79 -15.28
CA TRP A 84 -20.16 -15.49 -14.19
C TRP A 84 -20.59 -16.09 -12.86
N LEU A 85 -21.89 -16.05 -12.55
CA LEU A 85 -22.44 -16.68 -11.34
C LEU A 85 -22.24 -18.20 -11.36
N LEU A 86 -22.44 -18.85 -12.51
CA LEU A 86 -22.16 -20.28 -12.68
C LEU A 86 -20.67 -20.58 -12.52
N ASP A 87 -19.78 -19.78 -13.11
CA ASP A 87 -18.33 -19.93 -12.93
C ASP A 87 -17.92 -19.77 -11.46
N LEU A 88 -18.58 -18.87 -10.71
CA LEU A 88 -18.35 -18.71 -9.27
C LEU A 88 -18.88 -19.91 -8.47
N LEU A 89 -20.09 -20.39 -8.74
CA LEU A 89 -20.68 -21.53 -8.04
C LEU A 89 -19.92 -22.83 -8.30
N LEU A 90 -19.49 -23.05 -9.55
CA LEU A 90 -18.79 -24.28 -10.00
C LEU A 90 -17.27 -24.25 -9.73
N ARG A 91 -16.71 -23.15 -9.25
CA ARG A 91 -15.30 -23.10 -8.82
C ARG A 91 -15.06 -24.03 -7.63
N ARG A 92 -13.90 -24.70 -7.62
CA ARG A 92 -13.46 -25.50 -6.48
C ARG A 92 -13.36 -24.61 -5.23
N SER A 93 -13.85 -25.11 -4.09
CA SER A 93 -13.92 -24.36 -2.82
C SER A 93 -12.57 -23.80 -2.35
N CYS A 94 -11.47 -24.50 -2.65
CA CYS A 94 -10.11 -24.06 -2.35
C CYS A 94 -9.70 -22.79 -3.10
N ASN A 95 -10.25 -22.55 -4.29
CA ASN A 95 -9.93 -21.41 -5.16
C ASN A 95 -10.87 -20.21 -4.96
N VAL A 96 -11.78 -20.29 -3.97
CA VAL A 96 -12.66 -19.18 -3.60
C VAL A 96 -11.96 -18.30 -2.54
N PRO A 97 -11.85 -16.98 -2.75
CA PRO A 97 -11.26 -16.06 -1.77
C PRO A 97 -11.94 -16.15 -0.40
N SER A 98 -11.16 -16.05 0.67
CA SER A 98 -11.64 -16.22 2.05
C SER A 98 -12.83 -15.32 2.40
N GLY A 99 -12.85 -14.07 1.91
CA GLY A 99 -13.95 -13.13 2.14
C GLY A 99 -15.28 -13.52 1.48
N LEU A 100 -15.26 -14.31 0.40
CA LEU A 100 -16.46 -14.74 -0.34
C LEU A 100 -16.86 -16.19 -0.04
N ARG A 101 -16.03 -16.95 0.68
CA ARG A 101 -16.32 -18.36 1.04
C ARG A 101 -17.65 -18.50 1.78
N THR A 102 -17.98 -17.56 2.67
CA THR A 102 -19.24 -17.58 3.41
C THR A 102 -20.44 -17.46 2.47
N ILE A 103 -20.42 -16.49 1.54
CA ILE A 103 -21.51 -16.28 0.58
C ILE A 103 -21.61 -17.47 -0.39
N TRP A 104 -20.47 -18.02 -0.81
CA TRP A 104 -20.41 -19.20 -1.67
C TRP A 104 -21.04 -20.43 -1.00
N TRP A 105 -20.68 -20.71 0.26
CA TRP A 105 -21.29 -21.80 1.04
C TRP A 105 -22.78 -21.56 1.27
N LEU A 106 -23.18 -20.35 1.64
CA LEU A 106 -24.60 -20.00 1.80
C LEU A 106 -25.39 -20.21 0.51
N SER A 107 -24.82 -19.85 -0.64
CA SER A 107 -25.45 -20.07 -1.94
C SER A 107 -25.67 -21.56 -2.22
N TRP A 108 -24.68 -22.41 -1.91
CA TRP A 108 -24.81 -23.87 -2.02
C TRP A 108 -25.79 -24.46 -1.00
N ILE A 109 -25.82 -23.99 0.24
CA ILE A 109 -26.77 -24.42 1.26
C ILE A 109 -28.21 -24.07 0.86
N LEU A 110 -28.43 -22.84 0.38
CA LEU A 110 -29.74 -22.40 -0.09
C LEU A 110 -30.17 -23.17 -1.34
N LEU A 111 -29.25 -23.41 -2.28
CA LEU A 111 -29.54 -24.17 -3.49
C LEU A 111 -29.86 -25.64 -3.19
N THR A 112 -29.04 -26.30 -2.37
CA THR A 112 -29.28 -27.70 -1.97
C THR A 112 -30.56 -27.83 -1.15
N GLY A 113 -30.81 -26.91 -0.23
CA GLY A 113 -32.06 -26.84 0.53
C GLY A 113 -33.29 -26.67 -0.37
N LEU A 114 -33.20 -25.80 -1.38
CA LEU A 114 -34.26 -25.59 -2.37
C LEU A 114 -34.55 -26.87 -3.17
N VAL A 115 -33.50 -27.56 -3.65
CA VAL A 115 -33.64 -28.83 -4.38
C VAL A 115 -34.30 -29.91 -3.51
N ILE A 116 -33.90 -30.03 -2.24
CA ILE A 116 -34.49 -31.00 -1.30
C ILE A 116 -35.97 -30.66 -1.01
N ALA A 117 -36.31 -29.38 -0.82
CA ALA A 117 -37.68 -28.93 -0.59
C ALA A 117 -38.60 -29.21 -1.80
N ILE A 118 -38.09 -29.00 -3.02
CA ILE A 118 -38.83 -29.31 -4.25
C ILE A 118 -38.98 -30.82 -4.43
N ALA A 119 -37.91 -31.60 -4.24
CA ALA A 119 -37.94 -33.05 -4.39
C ALA A 119 -38.86 -33.72 -3.36
N SER A 120 -38.81 -33.28 -2.10
CA SER A 120 -39.71 -33.77 -1.05
C SER A 120 -41.18 -33.43 -1.34
N GLY A 121 -41.46 -32.22 -1.82
CA GLY A 121 -42.80 -31.84 -2.27
C GLY A 121 -43.31 -32.69 -3.44
N ALA A 122 -42.45 -32.99 -4.43
CA ALA A 122 -42.79 -33.85 -5.56
C ALA A 122 -43.08 -35.30 -5.13
N VAL A 123 -42.27 -35.87 -4.23
CA VAL A 123 -42.49 -37.21 -3.66
C VAL A 123 -43.79 -37.26 -2.86
N ALA A 124 -44.04 -36.26 -2.00
CA ALA A 124 -45.27 -36.19 -1.22
C ALA A 124 -46.52 -36.10 -2.11
N HIS A 125 -46.46 -35.32 -3.19
CA HIS A 125 -47.53 -35.24 -4.19
C HIS A 125 -47.72 -36.58 -4.92
N PHE A 126 -46.64 -37.28 -5.28
CA PHE A 126 -46.71 -38.58 -5.96
C PHE A 126 -47.27 -39.69 -5.05
N MET A 127 -46.95 -39.65 -3.75
CA MET A 127 -47.38 -40.66 -2.77
C MET A 127 -48.79 -40.42 -2.20
N GLU A 128 -49.54 -39.42 -2.69
CA GLU A 128 -50.83 -38.97 -2.10
C GLU A 128 -50.76 -38.75 -0.58
N ALA A 129 -49.55 -38.47 -0.06
CA ALA A 129 -49.36 -38.22 1.36
C ALA A 129 -49.99 -36.86 1.69
N ASN A 130 -50.85 -36.81 2.72
CA ASN A 130 -51.59 -35.61 3.14
C ASN A 130 -50.75 -34.33 2.96
N GLN A 131 -51.08 -33.55 1.92
CA GLN A 131 -50.48 -32.25 1.64
C GLN A 131 -50.66 -31.27 2.80
N ASP A 132 -51.60 -31.53 3.71
CA ASP A 132 -51.97 -30.67 4.82
C ASP A 132 -51.00 -30.67 6.02
N ARG A 133 -50.00 -31.56 6.07
CA ARG A 133 -49.11 -31.67 7.26
C ARG A 133 -47.71 -31.10 7.12
N LEU A 134 -47.22 -30.87 5.90
CA LEU A 134 -45.82 -30.49 5.72
C LEU A 134 -45.71 -29.27 4.78
N PRO A 135 -45.17 -28.12 5.25
CA PRO A 135 -45.20 -26.85 4.55
C PRO A 135 -44.09 -26.74 3.49
N TYR A 136 -43.98 -27.70 2.57
CA TYR A 136 -42.89 -27.72 1.58
C TYR A 136 -42.96 -26.57 0.56
N THR A 137 -44.17 -26.16 0.17
CA THR A 137 -44.38 -25.06 -0.79
C THR A 137 -43.94 -23.71 -0.24
N PRO A 138 -44.35 -23.25 0.97
CA PRO A 138 -43.84 -21.98 1.52
C PRO A 138 -42.34 -22.04 1.86
N ILE A 139 -41.80 -23.20 2.27
CA ILE A 139 -40.36 -23.36 2.49
C ILE A 139 -39.60 -23.19 1.16
N SER A 140 -40.06 -23.81 0.08
CA SER A 140 -39.43 -23.69 -1.24
C SER A 140 -39.48 -22.26 -1.75
N VAL A 141 -40.61 -21.57 -1.57
CA VAL A 141 -40.76 -20.15 -1.93
C VAL A 141 -39.83 -19.27 -1.10
N LEU A 142 -39.74 -19.48 0.22
CA LEU A 142 -38.84 -18.74 1.10
C LEU A 142 -37.38 -18.95 0.70
N LEU A 143 -36.95 -20.19 0.46
CA LEU A 143 -35.60 -20.50 0.02
C LEU A 143 -35.29 -19.89 -1.35
N ALA A 144 -36.24 -19.91 -2.28
CA ALA A 144 -36.10 -19.26 -3.58
C ALA A 144 -35.96 -17.74 -3.45
N LEU A 145 -36.73 -17.10 -2.55
CA LEU A 145 -36.63 -15.67 -2.27
C LEU A 145 -35.29 -15.31 -1.62
N LEU A 146 -34.83 -16.10 -0.65
CA LEU A 146 -33.53 -15.91 0.00
C LEU A 146 -32.39 -16.08 -1.01
N LEU A 147 -32.43 -17.13 -1.84
CA LEU A 147 -31.45 -17.36 -2.90
C LEU A 147 -31.46 -16.22 -3.92
N SER A 148 -32.64 -15.75 -4.32
CA SER A 148 -32.80 -14.61 -5.24
C SER A 148 -32.25 -13.32 -4.61
N GLY A 149 -32.44 -13.12 -3.30
CA GLY A 149 -31.87 -11.99 -2.56
C GLY A 149 -30.34 -12.03 -2.53
N VAL A 150 -29.74 -13.18 -2.23
CA VAL A 150 -28.28 -13.38 -2.26
C VAL A 150 -27.73 -13.15 -3.67
N GLN A 151 -28.39 -13.69 -4.70
CA GLN A 151 -27.99 -13.50 -6.09
C GLN A 151 -28.15 -12.04 -6.54
N GLY A 152 -29.27 -11.40 -6.24
CA GLY A 152 -29.51 -9.98 -6.54
C GLY A 152 -28.48 -9.06 -5.88
N PHE A 153 -28.11 -9.37 -4.63
CA PHE A 153 -27.04 -8.68 -3.92
C PHE A 153 -25.69 -8.85 -4.62
N LEU A 154 -25.30 -10.09 -4.97
CA LEU A 154 -24.08 -10.35 -5.74
C LEU A 154 -24.09 -9.63 -7.08
N LEU A 155 -25.24 -9.56 -7.76
CA LEU A 155 -25.40 -8.87 -9.05
C LEU A 155 -25.21 -7.36 -8.93
N TYR A 156 -25.82 -6.73 -7.92
CA TYR A 156 -25.71 -5.28 -7.70
C TYR A 156 -24.28 -4.87 -7.31
N TYR A 157 -23.59 -5.66 -6.49
CA TYR A 157 -22.26 -5.29 -5.97
C TYR A 157 -21.08 -5.81 -6.81
N ALA A 158 -21.21 -6.96 -7.47
CA ALA A 158 -20.13 -7.58 -8.25
C ALA A 158 -20.36 -7.56 -9.77
N GLY A 159 -21.55 -7.16 -10.24
CA GLY A 159 -21.91 -7.19 -11.67
C GLY A 159 -20.96 -6.38 -12.57
N ASP A 160 -20.66 -5.13 -12.19
CA ASP A 160 -19.78 -4.25 -12.96
C ASP A 160 -18.32 -4.73 -12.91
N ALA A 161 -17.86 -5.19 -11.73
CA ALA A 161 -16.53 -5.75 -11.58
C ALA A 161 -16.35 -7.03 -12.40
N ALA A 162 -17.34 -7.94 -12.35
CA ALA A 162 -17.37 -9.15 -13.13
C ALA A 162 -17.34 -8.88 -14.64
N ARG A 163 -18.05 -7.85 -15.12
CA ARG A 163 -18.02 -7.44 -16.53
C ARG A 163 -16.68 -6.84 -16.93
N TYR A 164 -16.17 -5.89 -16.15
CA TYR A 164 -14.88 -5.28 -16.43
C TYR A 164 -13.79 -6.34 -16.49
N LEU A 165 -13.83 -7.35 -15.62
CA LEU A 165 -12.77 -8.36 -15.50
C LEU A 165 -12.98 -9.61 -16.36
N SER A 166 -14.19 -9.84 -16.86
CA SER A 166 -14.49 -10.96 -17.77
C SER A 166 -13.74 -10.82 -19.11
N PRO A 167 -13.14 -11.91 -19.64
CA PRO A 167 -12.33 -11.91 -20.85
C PRO A 167 -13.14 -11.94 -22.16
N SER A 168 -14.45 -11.68 -22.13
CA SER A 168 -15.28 -11.72 -23.35
C SER A 168 -14.87 -10.64 -24.37
N PRO A 169 -14.93 -10.88 -25.69
CA PRO A 169 -14.49 -9.91 -26.70
C PRO A 169 -15.16 -8.53 -26.62
N GLU A 170 -16.47 -8.49 -26.34
CA GLU A 170 -17.23 -7.23 -26.14
C GLU A 170 -16.68 -6.46 -24.92
N ASN A 171 -16.35 -7.16 -23.83
CA ASN A 171 -15.77 -6.57 -22.64
C ASN A 171 -14.33 -6.09 -22.87
N ILE A 172 -13.57 -6.70 -23.78
CA ILE A 172 -12.22 -6.24 -24.13
C ILE A 172 -12.28 -4.85 -24.78
N ALA A 173 -13.16 -4.65 -25.76
CA ALA A 173 -13.31 -3.34 -26.41
C ALA A 173 -13.72 -2.24 -25.41
N MET A 174 -14.70 -2.54 -24.55
CA MET A 174 -15.12 -1.67 -23.45
C MET A 174 -13.96 -1.36 -22.50
N ARG A 175 -13.22 -2.37 -22.04
CA ARG A 175 -12.07 -2.22 -21.13
C ARG A 175 -10.96 -1.39 -21.77
N GLN A 176 -10.70 -1.57 -23.07
CA GLN A 176 -9.72 -0.76 -23.79
C GLN A 176 -10.14 0.70 -23.83
N ARG A 177 -11.41 1.01 -24.11
CA ARG A 177 -11.90 2.40 -24.12
C ARG A 177 -11.78 3.05 -22.74
N ILE A 178 -12.25 2.38 -21.68
CA ILE A 178 -12.14 2.89 -20.30
C ILE A 178 -10.67 3.16 -19.94
N ARG A 179 -9.75 2.23 -20.26
CA ARG A 179 -8.33 2.43 -19.96
C ARG A 179 -7.71 3.55 -20.81
N ALA A 180 -8.03 3.61 -22.09
CA ALA A 180 -7.51 4.65 -22.99
C ALA A 180 -7.93 6.05 -22.54
N ASP A 181 -9.20 6.24 -22.19
CA ASP A 181 -9.73 7.53 -21.74
C ASP A 181 -9.11 7.96 -20.41
N GLY A 182 -8.99 7.02 -19.46
CA GLY A 182 -8.34 7.27 -18.18
C GLY A 182 -6.84 7.59 -18.30
N VAL A 183 -6.12 6.87 -19.18
CA VAL A 183 -4.73 7.15 -19.53
C VAL A 183 -4.60 8.53 -20.20
N SER A 184 -5.50 8.89 -21.12
CA SER A 184 -5.54 10.20 -21.78
C SER A 184 -5.72 11.34 -20.79
N LEU A 185 -6.63 11.19 -19.82
CA LEU A 185 -6.85 12.17 -18.76
C LEU A 185 -5.57 12.37 -17.92
N LEU A 186 -4.98 11.29 -17.40
CA LEU A 186 -3.77 11.40 -16.59
C LEU A 186 -2.59 11.92 -17.41
N ARG A 187 -2.45 11.51 -18.67
CA ARG A 187 -1.40 12.01 -19.57
C ARG A 187 -1.49 13.52 -19.76
N ARG A 188 -2.69 14.05 -20.05
CA ARG A 188 -2.92 15.50 -20.14
C ARG A 188 -2.57 16.24 -18.85
N LEU A 189 -2.88 15.66 -17.69
CA LEU A 189 -2.48 16.24 -16.40
C LEU A 189 -0.96 16.32 -16.24
N HIS A 190 -0.22 15.29 -16.66
CA HIS A 190 1.26 15.30 -16.63
C HIS A 190 1.83 16.31 -17.62
N GLU A 191 1.35 16.31 -18.87
CA GLU A 191 1.84 17.16 -19.97
C GLU A 191 1.50 18.64 -19.77
N SER A 192 0.44 18.95 -19.01
CA SER A 192 0.06 20.34 -18.72
C SER A 192 1.16 21.15 -18.01
N GLY A 193 2.07 20.48 -17.29
CA GLY A 193 3.07 21.12 -16.43
C GLY A 193 2.48 21.94 -15.28
N GLU A 194 1.15 21.91 -15.10
CA GLU A 194 0.43 22.74 -14.11
C GLU A 194 0.54 22.17 -12.69
N TYR A 195 0.75 20.86 -12.56
CA TYR A 195 0.71 20.13 -11.29
C TYR A 195 2.09 19.58 -10.90
N ASP A 196 2.48 19.84 -9.66
CA ASP A 196 3.69 19.27 -9.08
C ASP A 196 3.43 17.84 -8.54
N ARG A 197 2.18 17.55 -8.19
CA ARG A 197 1.75 16.31 -7.55
C ARG A 197 0.36 15.89 -8.04
N ILE A 198 0.21 14.62 -8.37
CA ILE A 198 -1.07 13.97 -8.68
C ILE A 198 -1.34 12.88 -7.64
N VAL A 199 -2.55 12.85 -7.13
CA VAL A 199 -3.09 11.79 -6.25
C VAL A 199 -4.24 11.12 -6.98
N VAL A 200 -4.19 9.81 -7.12
CA VAL A 200 -5.26 9.02 -7.74
C VAL A 200 -6.02 8.28 -6.65
N VAL A 201 -7.33 8.48 -6.59
CA VAL A 201 -8.23 7.84 -5.64
C VAL A 201 -9.17 6.93 -6.42
N GLY A 202 -9.05 5.62 -6.21
CA GLY A 202 -9.99 4.64 -6.76
C GLY A 202 -10.98 4.21 -5.68
N HIS A 203 -12.28 4.27 -5.98
CA HIS A 203 -13.31 3.67 -5.13
C HIS A 203 -13.89 2.43 -5.81
N SER A 204 -14.02 1.33 -5.06
CA SER A 204 -14.57 0.07 -5.55
C SER A 204 -13.87 -0.40 -6.84
N LEU A 205 -14.61 -0.71 -7.92
CA LEU A 205 -14.07 -1.02 -9.25
C LEU A 205 -13.14 0.06 -9.81
N GLY A 206 -13.33 1.32 -9.43
CA GLY A 206 -12.43 2.42 -9.76
C GLY A 206 -11.00 2.20 -9.24
N SER A 207 -10.82 1.40 -8.18
CA SER A 207 -9.49 0.95 -7.72
C SER A 207 -8.81 0.02 -8.73
N VAL A 208 -9.55 -0.89 -9.37
CA VAL A 208 -9.01 -1.78 -10.41
C VAL A 208 -8.66 -0.98 -11.65
N ILE A 209 -9.57 -0.10 -12.07
CA ILE A 209 -9.38 0.77 -13.24
C ILE A 209 -8.19 1.71 -13.02
N GLY A 210 -8.06 2.30 -11.83
CA GLY A 210 -6.92 3.14 -11.46
C GLY A 210 -5.61 2.39 -11.49
N TYR A 211 -5.57 1.16 -10.98
CA TYR A 211 -4.40 0.29 -11.08
C TYR A 211 -4.01 0.02 -12.54
N ASP A 212 -4.98 -0.35 -13.38
CA ASP A 212 -4.75 -0.60 -14.81
C ASP A 212 -4.25 0.65 -15.55
N ILE A 213 -4.83 1.82 -15.28
CA ILE A 213 -4.42 3.11 -15.88
C ILE A 213 -3.00 3.47 -15.47
N LEU A 214 -2.66 3.38 -14.17
CA LEU A 214 -1.33 3.74 -13.67
C LEU A 214 -0.25 2.81 -14.24
N THR A 215 -0.51 1.51 -14.28
CA THR A 215 0.44 0.53 -14.81
C THR A 215 0.61 0.64 -16.33
N ALA A 216 -0.43 1.03 -17.06
CA ALA A 216 -0.34 1.34 -18.49
C ALA A 216 0.45 2.63 -18.74
N LEU A 217 0.10 3.72 -18.05
CA LEU A 217 0.73 5.04 -18.19
C LEU A 217 2.21 5.02 -17.80
N TRP A 218 2.59 4.25 -16.77
CA TRP A 218 3.98 4.17 -16.32
C TRP A 218 4.96 3.76 -17.43
N ARG A 219 4.52 2.96 -18.41
CA ARG A 219 5.34 2.53 -19.55
C ARG A 219 5.82 3.69 -20.42
N ASP A 220 5.07 4.80 -20.44
CA ASP A 220 5.44 6.00 -21.18
C ASP A 220 6.47 6.86 -20.43
N PHE A 221 6.60 6.68 -19.11
CA PHE A 221 7.42 7.53 -18.24
C PHE A 221 8.64 6.83 -17.66
N ASN A 222 8.66 5.49 -17.58
CA ASN A 222 9.68 4.76 -16.83
C ASN A 222 11.12 4.89 -17.39
N SER A 223 11.26 5.23 -18.68
CA SER A 223 12.55 5.41 -19.34
C SER A 223 12.83 6.84 -19.78
N VAL A 224 11.92 7.79 -19.51
CA VAL A 224 12.07 9.18 -19.94
C VAL A 224 12.73 10.00 -18.84
N TYR A 225 13.93 10.51 -19.15
CA TYR A 225 14.75 11.34 -18.25
C TYR A 225 15.48 12.41 -19.06
N ASP A 226 15.88 13.48 -18.38
CA ASP A 226 16.68 14.56 -18.96
C ASP A 226 17.89 14.83 -18.06
N PHE A 227 18.92 13.99 -18.23
CA PHE A 227 20.20 14.15 -17.54
C PHE A 227 21.06 15.25 -18.18
N GLN A 228 20.85 15.55 -19.48
CA GLN A 228 21.65 16.50 -20.23
C GLN A 228 21.47 17.93 -19.72
N SER A 229 20.25 18.33 -19.35
CA SER A 229 20.00 19.65 -18.75
C SER A 229 20.76 19.88 -17.43
N LYS A 230 21.32 18.82 -16.81
CA LYS A 230 22.07 18.85 -15.55
C LYS A 230 23.47 18.26 -15.65
N GLU A 231 24.05 18.27 -16.85
CA GLU A 231 25.38 17.71 -17.13
C GLU A 231 26.45 18.21 -16.15
N ALA A 232 26.50 19.51 -15.86
CA ALA A 232 27.48 20.10 -14.93
C ALA A 232 27.42 19.50 -13.51
N VAL A 233 26.21 19.23 -13.00
CA VAL A 233 26.02 18.61 -11.68
C VAL A 233 26.39 17.14 -11.74
N LEU A 234 26.01 16.46 -12.82
CA LEU A 234 26.36 15.05 -13.05
C LEU A 234 27.89 14.88 -13.07
N ASP A 235 28.61 15.74 -13.80
CA ASP A 235 30.07 15.76 -13.86
C ASP A 235 30.70 15.98 -12.48
N GLN A 236 30.17 16.92 -11.70
CA GLN A 236 30.66 17.18 -10.35
C GLN A 236 30.48 15.97 -9.42
N LEU A 237 29.32 15.30 -9.48
CA LEU A 237 29.04 14.11 -8.69
C LEU A 237 29.98 12.96 -9.07
N LEU A 238 30.13 12.71 -10.36
CA LEU A 238 31.05 11.68 -10.87
C LEU A 238 32.50 12.01 -10.49
N ALA A 239 32.94 13.25 -10.64
CA ALA A 239 34.28 13.71 -10.26
C ALA A 239 34.57 13.49 -8.77
N SER A 240 33.55 13.64 -7.93
CA SER A 240 33.61 13.43 -6.47
C SER A 240 33.40 11.98 -6.03
N ASN A 241 33.33 11.02 -6.98
CA ASN A 241 32.97 9.61 -6.73
C ASN A 241 31.62 9.40 -6.03
N LEU A 242 30.72 10.38 -6.13
CA LEU A 242 29.36 10.29 -5.62
C LEU A 242 28.44 9.65 -6.67
N ARG A 243 27.47 8.87 -6.20
CA ARG A 243 26.50 8.21 -7.09
C ARG A 243 25.38 9.20 -7.43
N PRO A 244 25.00 9.37 -8.71
CA PRO A 244 23.92 10.29 -9.09
C PRO A 244 22.51 9.82 -8.68
N GLN A 245 22.29 8.51 -8.56
CA GLN A 245 20.99 7.91 -8.24
C GLN A 245 21.08 6.92 -7.06
N PRO A 246 21.49 7.35 -5.85
CA PRO A 246 21.70 6.45 -4.71
C PRO A 246 20.41 5.80 -4.20
N VAL A 247 19.26 6.49 -4.27
CA VAL A 247 18.00 5.98 -3.74
C VAL A 247 17.43 4.89 -4.63
N ALA A 248 17.33 5.15 -5.94
CA ALA A 248 16.83 4.16 -6.90
C ALA A 248 17.75 2.93 -6.99
N ARG A 249 19.06 3.12 -6.82
CA ARG A 249 20.05 2.05 -6.88
C ARG A 249 20.01 1.12 -5.67
N ASP A 250 20.11 1.66 -4.46
CA ASP A 250 20.44 0.86 -3.28
C ASP A 250 19.35 0.95 -2.20
N ALA A 251 19.05 2.15 -1.69
CA ALA A 251 18.18 2.31 -0.52
C ALA A 251 16.79 1.71 -0.72
N LEU A 252 16.13 1.99 -1.85
CA LEU A 252 14.76 1.53 -2.10
C LEU A 252 14.67 0.00 -2.22
N SER A 253 15.61 -0.61 -2.96
CA SER A 253 15.65 -2.06 -3.15
C SER A 253 15.94 -2.76 -1.82
N ALA A 254 16.96 -2.31 -1.08
CA ALA A 254 17.35 -2.92 0.20
C ALA A 254 16.22 -2.92 1.24
N ILE A 255 15.49 -1.81 1.40
CA ILE A 255 14.38 -1.74 2.36
C ILE A 255 13.22 -2.63 1.92
N GLY A 256 12.87 -2.59 0.62
CA GLY A 256 11.77 -3.39 0.09
C GLY A 256 12.04 -4.90 0.22
N GLU A 257 13.28 -5.33 0.04
CA GLU A 257 13.73 -6.70 0.26
C GLU A 257 13.58 -7.12 1.71
N THR A 258 14.14 -6.33 2.62
CA THR A 258 14.05 -6.58 4.06
C THR A 258 12.59 -6.68 4.52
N LEU A 259 11.71 -5.84 3.95
CA LEU A 259 10.27 -5.87 4.24
C LEU A 259 9.55 -7.10 3.66
N GLN A 260 9.96 -7.59 2.49
CA GLN A 260 9.40 -8.80 1.86
C GLN A 260 9.83 -10.08 2.56
N ASP A 261 11.08 -10.15 3.01
CA ASP A 261 11.67 -11.35 3.62
C ASP A 261 11.31 -11.52 5.11
N LEU A 262 10.77 -10.47 5.75
CA LEU A 262 10.42 -10.51 7.17
C LEU A 262 9.31 -11.55 7.46
N PRO A 263 9.48 -12.45 8.46
CA PRO A 263 8.47 -13.43 8.85
C PRO A 263 7.13 -12.81 9.23
N LYS A 264 6.00 -13.40 8.84
CA LYS A 264 4.65 -12.85 9.09
C LYS A 264 4.08 -13.29 10.45
N ASP A 265 4.79 -12.99 11.52
CA ASP A 265 4.40 -13.30 12.90
C ASP A 265 4.11 -12.03 13.71
N ASP A 266 3.36 -12.16 14.81
CA ASP A 266 2.96 -11.02 15.63
C ASP A 266 4.16 -10.31 16.29
N SER A 267 5.25 -11.04 16.52
CA SER A 267 6.46 -10.51 17.14
C SER A 267 7.19 -9.49 16.25
N THR A 268 7.14 -9.67 14.91
CA THR A 268 7.78 -8.77 13.95
C THR A 268 6.88 -7.62 13.51
N GLN A 269 5.62 -7.56 13.96
CA GLN A 269 4.65 -6.56 13.50
C GLN A 269 5.10 -5.10 13.71
N PRO A 270 5.70 -4.70 14.86
CA PRO A 270 6.22 -3.35 15.03
C PRO A 270 7.37 -3.02 14.07
N LEU A 271 8.27 -3.99 13.85
CA LEU A 271 9.38 -3.85 12.90
C LEU A 271 8.88 -3.75 11.46
N ARG A 272 7.88 -4.56 11.09
CA ARG A 272 7.21 -4.51 9.79
C ARG A 272 6.61 -3.13 9.53
N GLN A 273 5.90 -2.56 10.49
CA GLN A 273 5.33 -1.22 10.39
C GLN A 273 6.42 -0.15 10.20
N ALA A 274 7.50 -0.21 10.98
CA ALA A 274 8.63 0.71 10.85
C ALA A 274 9.32 0.60 9.48
N LEU A 275 9.56 -0.62 8.99
CA LEU A 275 10.14 -0.87 7.67
C LEU A 275 9.21 -0.44 6.54
N GLN A 276 7.90 -0.65 6.67
CA GLN A 276 6.92 -0.16 5.71
C GLN A 276 6.93 1.38 5.64
N HIS A 277 6.95 2.07 6.78
CA HIS A 277 7.07 3.53 6.81
C HIS A 277 8.39 4.02 6.18
N ALA A 278 9.49 3.33 6.46
CA ALA A 278 10.79 3.60 5.83
C ALA A 278 10.75 3.37 4.31
N TYR A 279 10.13 2.28 3.85
CA TYR A 279 9.95 1.99 2.44
C TYR A 279 9.13 3.09 1.74
N ARG A 280 8.03 3.53 2.35
CA ARG A 280 7.21 4.64 1.82
C ARG A 280 7.96 5.96 1.75
N SER A 281 8.83 6.21 2.73
CA SER A 281 9.72 7.37 2.72
C SER A 281 10.74 7.27 1.57
N ALA A 282 11.29 6.07 1.35
CA ALA A 282 12.20 5.78 0.23
C ALA A 282 11.50 5.86 -1.13
N GLN A 283 10.24 5.44 -1.27
CA GLN A 283 9.46 5.58 -2.51
C GLN A 283 9.35 7.05 -2.90
N PHE A 284 9.00 7.89 -1.93
CA PHE A 284 8.87 9.31 -2.15
C PHE A 284 10.23 9.99 -2.40
N ALA A 285 11.30 9.56 -1.73
CA ALA A 285 12.66 10.01 -2.03
C ALA A 285 13.08 9.63 -3.47
N CYS A 286 12.78 8.40 -3.90
CA CYS A 286 13.05 7.90 -5.24
C CYS A 286 12.27 8.68 -6.30
N TRP A 287 10.99 8.99 -6.04
CA TRP A 287 10.18 9.83 -6.92
C TRP A 287 10.84 11.19 -7.16
N LYS A 288 11.32 11.86 -6.11
CA LYS A 288 12.00 13.16 -6.24
C LYS A 288 13.34 13.06 -6.94
N GLU A 289 14.11 12.01 -6.65
CA GLU A 289 15.38 11.74 -7.34
C GLU A 289 15.12 11.62 -8.85
N GLN A 290 14.08 10.90 -9.26
CA GLN A 290 13.72 10.76 -10.66
C GLN A 290 13.22 12.06 -11.28
N CYS A 291 12.33 12.78 -10.60
CA CYS A 291 11.88 14.11 -11.03
C CYS A 291 13.06 15.09 -11.18
N TYR A 292 14.04 15.02 -10.27
CA TYR A 292 15.25 15.83 -10.35
C TYR A 292 16.05 15.53 -11.63
N TRP A 293 16.14 14.26 -12.03
CA TRP A 293 16.78 13.84 -13.28
C TRP A 293 15.85 13.92 -14.51
N GLY A 294 14.80 14.74 -14.44
CA GLY A 294 13.94 15.05 -15.58
C GLY A 294 12.83 14.07 -15.86
N ASN A 295 12.56 13.10 -14.98
CA ASN A 295 11.40 12.23 -15.14
C ASN A 295 10.08 13.01 -15.00
N GLY A 296 9.17 12.79 -15.95
CA GLY A 296 7.89 13.48 -16.02
C GLY A 296 6.82 12.96 -15.07
N TRP A 297 7.01 11.83 -14.39
CA TRP A 297 5.98 11.20 -13.56
C TRP A 297 5.60 12.09 -12.36
N ARG A 298 4.30 12.37 -12.19
CA ARG A 298 3.78 13.25 -11.12
C ARG A 298 2.84 12.53 -10.15
N VAL A 299 2.47 11.28 -10.42
CA VAL A 299 1.65 10.49 -9.48
C VAL A 299 2.51 10.07 -8.29
N THR A 300 2.12 10.52 -7.11
CA THR A 300 2.84 10.22 -5.85
C THR A 300 2.10 9.22 -4.97
N ASP A 301 0.77 9.22 -5.06
CA ASP A 301 -0.09 8.44 -4.20
C ASP A 301 -1.23 7.82 -5.00
N PHE A 302 -1.43 6.53 -4.77
CA PHE A 302 -2.57 5.78 -5.21
C PHE A 302 -3.34 5.31 -3.97
N ILE A 303 -4.55 5.83 -3.80
CA ILE A 303 -5.42 5.55 -2.65
C ILE A 303 -6.58 4.70 -3.15
N THR A 304 -6.76 3.53 -2.55
CA THR A 304 -7.86 2.63 -2.90
C THR A 304 -8.85 2.52 -1.75
N LEU A 305 -10.14 2.64 -2.05
CA LEU A 305 -11.24 2.61 -1.08
C LEU A 305 -12.15 1.43 -1.41
N GLY A 306 -12.26 0.44 -0.52
CA GLY A 306 -13.10 -0.73 -0.74
C GLY A 306 -12.68 -1.56 -1.96
N SER A 307 -11.38 -1.77 -2.17
CA SER A 307 -10.88 -2.32 -3.42
C SER A 307 -11.19 -3.82 -3.61
N PRO A 308 -11.84 -4.22 -4.72
CA PRO A 308 -12.02 -5.64 -5.05
C PRO A 308 -10.71 -6.33 -5.46
N LEU A 309 -9.60 -5.58 -5.62
CA LEU A 309 -8.27 -6.17 -5.80
C LEU A 309 -7.85 -7.07 -4.63
N ALA A 310 -8.49 -6.94 -3.45
CA ALA A 310 -8.31 -7.87 -2.33
C ALA A 310 -8.70 -9.30 -2.72
N HIS A 311 -9.63 -9.43 -3.66
CA HIS A 311 -10.03 -10.69 -4.28
C HIS A 311 -9.38 -10.89 -5.65
N GLY A 312 -8.26 -10.21 -5.92
CA GLY A 312 -7.60 -10.11 -7.22
C GLY A 312 -7.29 -11.47 -7.87
N MET A 313 -7.09 -12.53 -7.09
CA MET A 313 -6.94 -13.90 -7.59
C MET A 313 -8.16 -14.38 -8.38
N MET A 314 -9.38 -14.03 -7.96
CA MET A 314 -10.61 -14.39 -8.67
C MET A 314 -10.80 -13.57 -9.96
N LEU A 315 -10.30 -12.34 -9.94
CA LEU A 315 -10.57 -11.33 -10.96
C LEU A 315 -9.51 -11.31 -12.06
N LEU A 316 -8.26 -11.64 -11.72
CA LEU A 316 -7.09 -11.49 -12.58
C LEU A 316 -6.45 -12.83 -12.96
N ALA A 317 -6.84 -13.96 -12.36
CA ALA A 317 -6.27 -15.27 -12.67
C ALA A 317 -7.29 -16.41 -12.54
N ARG A 318 -6.96 -17.59 -13.10
CA ARG A 318 -7.77 -18.81 -12.93
C ARG A 318 -7.35 -19.60 -11.69
N SER A 319 -6.09 -19.44 -11.25
CA SER A 319 -5.54 -20.13 -10.08
C SER A 319 -4.48 -19.30 -9.36
N ASP A 320 -4.17 -19.70 -8.12
CA ASP A 320 -3.12 -19.13 -7.27
C ASP A 320 -1.75 -19.20 -7.95
N ALA A 321 -1.47 -20.32 -8.63
CA ALA A 321 -0.22 -20.53 -9.34
C ALA A 321 -0.08 -19.59 -10.55
N GLU A 322 -1.16 -19.42 -11.33
CA GLU A 322 -1.18 -18.46 -12.43
C GLU A 322 -1.02 -17.03 -11.91
N PHE A 323 -1.73 -16.66 -10.84
CA PHE A 323 -1.61 -15.33 -10.24
C PHE A 323 -0.18 -15.03 -9.77
N ALA A 324 0.47 -16.01 -9.12
CA ALA A 324 1.87 -15.90 -8.71
C ALA A 324 2.81 -15.79 -9.93
N ALA A 325 2.58 -16.59 -10.97
CA ALA A 325 3.36 -16.53 -12.21
C ALA A 325 3.25 -15.17 -12.90
N ARG A 326 2.05 -14.60 -12.99
CA ARG A 326 1.81 -13.27 -13.60
C ARG A 326 2.49 -12.14 -12.81
N LYS A 327 2.52 -12.22 -11.48
CA LYS A 327 3.32 -11.30 -10.65
C LYS A 327 4.82 -11.46 -10.93
N TRP A 328 5.32 -12.69 -10.95
CA TRP A 328 6.74 -12.99 -11.23
C TRP A 328 7.18 -12.53 -12.63
N GLN A 329 6.32 -12.73 -13.62
CA GLN A 329 6.51 -12.26 -15.00
C GLN A 329 6.29 -10.76 -15.16
N ARG A 330 6.06 -10.02 -14.07
CA ARG A 330 5.91 -8.56 -14.04
C ARG A 330 4.69 -8.03 -14.83
N GLU A 331 3.72 -8.89 -15.12
CA GLU A 331 2.44 -8.49 -15.71
C GLU A 331 1.54 -7.79 -14.70
N LEU A 332 1.66 -8.15 -13.42
CA LEU A 332 0.92 -7.57 -12.31
C LEU A 332 1.90 -6.86 -11.36
N PRO A 333 2.14 -5.55 -11.54
CA PRO A 333 2.95 -4.73 -10.64
C PRO A 333 2.58 -4.88 -9.16
N THR A 334 3.58 -5.12 -8.32
CA THR A 334 3.48 -5.30 -6.86
C THR A 334 4.14 -4.14 -6.11
N CYS A 335 3.89 -4.05 -4.80
CA CYS A 335 4.52 -3.07 -3.92
C CYS A 335 5.08 -3.78 -2.66
N PRO A 336 6.40 -3.97 -2.52
CA PRO A 336 7.47 -3.53 -3.42
C PRO A 336 7.45 -4.24 -4.79
N PRO A 337 8.06 -3.65 -5.84
CA PRO A 337 8.17 -4.29 -7.16
C PRO A 337 8.93 -5.62 -7.13
N VAL A 338 8.64 -6.49 -8.10
CA VAL A 338 9.47 -7.68 -8.36
C VAL A 338 10.78 -7.25 -9.01
N LYS A 339 11.92 -7.72 -8.51
CA LYS A 339 13.24 -7.35 -9.01
C LYS A 339 13.47 -7.75 -10.48
N ASP A 340 14.30 -6.96 -11.15
CA ASP A 340 14.96 -7.32 -12.39
C ASP A 340 16.44 -7.64 -12.10
N GLY A 341 16.76 -8.93 -11.98
CA GLY A 341 18.06 -9.38 -11.49
C GLY A 341 18.25 -9.04 -10.01
N LYS A 342 19.11 -8.05 -9.71
CA LYS A 342 19.45 -7.70 -8.31
C LYS A 342 18.61 -6.57 -7.72
N ARG A 343 17.90 -5.77 -8.52
CA ARG A 343 17.29 -4.49 -8.09
C ARG A 343 15.98 -4.20 -8.84
N TYR A 344 15.28 -3.12 -8.48
CA TYR A 344 14.13 -2.60 -9.25
C TYR A 344 14.55 -1.75 -10.47
N VAL A 345 15.85 -1.51 -10.63
CA VAL A 345 16.43 -0.72 -11.72
C VAL A 345 17.32 -1.56 -12.63
N TYR A 346 17.37 -1.19 -13.90
CA TYR A 346 18.36 -1.68 -14.88
C TYR A 346 19.16 -0.49 -15.41
N SER A 347 20.37 -0.75 -15.93
CA SER A 347 21.18 0.28 -16.57
C SER A 347 20.68 0.53 -17.98
N ALA A 348 20.56 1.80 -18.38
CA ALA A 348 20.24 2.16 -19.76
C ALA A 348 21.31 1.62 -20.72
N ASP A 349 20.89 1.17 -21.91
CA ASP A 349 21.79 0.60 -22.91
C ASP A 349 22.78 1.63 -23.47
N GLN A 350 22.37 2.90 -23.52
CA GLN A 350 23.19 4.01 -23.99
C GLN A 350 23.79 4.76 -22.80
N ALA A 351 25.12 4.75 -22.74
CA ALA A 351 25.87 5.61 -21.83
C ALA A 351 25.73 7.07 -22.26
N ILE A 352 25.59 7.95 -21.28
CA ILE A 352 25.69 9.39 -21.48
C ILE A 352 27.17 9.76 -21.36
N ASP A 353 27.72 10.32 -22.43
CA ASP A 353 29.04 10.96 -22.40
C ASP A 353 28.89 12.29 -21.67
N THR A 354 29.70 12.49 -20.63
CA THR A 354 29.75 13.76 -19.91
C THR A 354 30.94 14.59 -20.38
N ALA A 355 30.90 15.92 -20.22
CA ALA A 355 31.96 16.84 -20.65
C ALA A 355 33.35 16.46 -20.11
N GLY A 356 33.41 15.75 -18.96
CA GLY A 356 34.62 15.15 -18.40
C GLY A 356 35.14 13.87 -19.08
N LYS A 357 34.60 13.44 -20.23
CA LYS A 357 34.87 12.14 -20.90
C LYS A 357 34.60 10.89 -20.05
N ARG A 358 33.76 11.01 -19.01
CA ARG A 358 33.31 9.86 -18.22
C ARG A 358 32.01 9.34 -18.81
N LYS A 359 31.86 8.02 -18.80
CA LYS A 359 30.61 7.37 -19.22
C LYS A 359 29.74 7.12 -17.99
N PHE A 360 28.52 7.63 -18.04
CA PHE A 360 27.51 7.37 -17.02
C PHE A 360 26.39 6.54 -17.63
N ASN A 361 26.00 5.47 -16.96
CA ASN A 361 24.84 4.67 -17.33
C ASN A 361 23.69 4.99 -16.38
N PRO A 362 22.66 5.74 -16.83
CA PRO A 362 21.47 5.98 -16.05
C PRO A 362 20.83 4.68 -15.56
N LEU A 363 20.31 4.73 -14.34
CA LEU A 363 19.50 3.64 -13.78
C LEU A 363 18.02 3.96 -14.02
N LEU A 364 17.35 3.09 -14.76
CA LEU A 364 15.96 3.21 -15.13
C LEU A 364 15.15 2.18 -14.33
N LEU A 365 14.01 2.61 -13.78
CA LEU A 365 13.07 1.66 -13.20
C LEU A 365 12.43 0.81 -14.30
N HIS A 366 12.31 -0.50 -14.06
CA HIS A 366 11.68 -1.38 -15.05
C HIS A 366 10.18 -1.07 -15.21
N HIS A 367 9.60 -1.56 -16.30
CA HIS A 367 8.22 -1.28 -16.74
C HIS A 367 7.11 -1.68 -15.74
N ALA A 368 7.44 -2.46 -14.70
CA ALA A 368 6.51 -2.90 -13.66
C ALA A 368 6.79 -2.28 -12.28
N ALA A 369 7.74 -1.35 -12.20
CA ALA A 369 8.16 -0.70 -10.97
C ALA A 369 7.40 0.62 -10.68
N CYS A 370 6.15 0.75 -11.15
CA CYS A 370 5.30 1.94 -10.89
C CYS A 370 5.17 2.24 -9.38
N PHE A 371 5.02 1.19 -8.57
CA PHE A 371 4.95 1.29 -7.10
C PHE A 371 6.32 1.34 -6.42
N ALA A 372 7.40 1.62 -7.17
CA ALA A 372 8.68 2.03 -6.59
C ALA A 372 8.67 3.54 -6.27
N VAL A 373 7.89 4.32 -7.04
CA VAL A 373 7.78 5.80 -6.91
C VAL A 373 6.37 6.27 -6.56
N THR A 374 5.39 5.37 -6.62
CA THR A 374 4.00 5.64 -6.24
C THR A 374 3.68 4.92 -4.94
N ARG A 375 3.34 5.67 -3.89
CA ARG A 375 2.89 5.10 -2.61
C ARG A 375 1.48 4.56 -2.77
N TRP A 376 1.23 3.35 -2.26
CA TRP A 376 -0.09 2.75 -2.30
C TRP A 376 -0.67 2.71 -0.89
N THR A 377 -1.81 3.35 -0.69
CA THR A 377 -2.60 3.29 0.55
C THR A 377 -3.93 2.64 0.24
N ASN A 378 -4.32 1.63 1.01
CA ASN A 378 -5.59 0.93 0.85
C ASN A 378 -6.42 1.08 2.11
N MET A 379 -7.66 1.54 1.97
CA MET A 379 -8.60 1.69 3.07
C MET A 379 -9.78 0.75 2.85
N TYR A 380 -10.13 -0.01 3.89
CA TYR A 380 -11.21 -0.98 3.83
C TYR A 380 -11.94 -1.08 5.17
N PHE A 381 -13.24 -1.36 5.12
CA PHE A 381 -13.98 -1.75 6.33
C PHE A 381 -13.80 -3.25 6.59
N PRO A 382 -13.29 -3.68 7.76
CA PRO A 382 -13.16 -5.10 8.07
C PRO A 382 -14.52 -5.81 8.04
N ALA A 383 -14.61 -6.93 7.32
CA ALA A 383 -15.79 -7.78 7.31
C ALA A 383 -15.76 -8.77 8.49
N TYR A 384 -16.59 -8.53 9.50
CA TYR A 384 -16.76 -9.45 10.63
C TYR A 384 -17.63 -10.65 10.22
N GLY A 385 -17.15 -11.86 10.45
CA GLY A 385 -17.88 -13.10 10.14
C GLY A 385 -18.17 -13.33 8.65
N GLY A 386 -17.55 -12.57 7.74
CA GLY A 386 -17.74 -12.70 6.28
C GLY A 386 -19.10 -12.24 5.74
N LEU A 387 -19.94 -11.58 6.56
CA LEU A 387 -21.24 -11.00 6.15
C LEU A 387 -21.46 -9.58 6.65
N CYS A 388 -20.76 -9.16 7.72
CA CYS A 388 -20.97 -7.87 8.35
C CYS A 388 -19.82 -6.91 8.05
N GLY A 389 -19.98 -6.01 7.08
CA GLY A 389 -18.98 -4.99 6.70
C GLY A 389 -18.83 -4.85 5.18
N ASP A 390 -17.70 -4.32 4.72
CA ASP A 390 -17.38 -4.24 3.29
C ASP A 390 -16.86 -5.60 2.79
N LEU A 391 -17.71 -6.32 2.05
CA LEU A 391 -17.40 -7.63 1.48
C LEU A 391 -16.56 -7.54 0.19
N VAL A 392 -16.53 -6.36 -0.42
CA VAL A 392 -15.80 -6.08 -1.67
C VAL A 392 -14.35 -5.73 -1.36
N GLY A 393 -14.15 -4.84 -0.38
CA GLY A 393 -12.84 -4.42 0.11
C GLY A 393 -12.15 -5.46 0.99
N GLY A 394 -10.85 -5.32 1.12
CA GLY A 394 -10.03 -6.12 2.03
C GLY A 394 -8.58 -5.67 2.02
N PRO A 395 -7.71 -6.31 2.83
CA PRO A 395 -6.28 -6.00 2.83
C PRO A 395 -5.64 -6.36 1.49
N LEU A 396 -4.87 -5.44 0.91
CA LEU A 396 -4.15 -5.64 -0.36
C LEU A 396 -2.70 -6.08 -0.16
N ALA A 397 -2.10 -5.79 1.00
CA ALA A 397 -0.70 -6.08 1.26
C ALA A 397 -0.39 -7.59 1.22
N THR A 398 -1.38 -8.42 1.56
CA THR A 398 -1.28 -9.89 1.47
C THR A 398 -1.28 -10.40 0.03
N VAL A 399 -1.84 -9.63 -0.92
CA VAL A 399 -2.04 -10.02 -2.32
C VAL A 399 -0.94 -9.43 -3.22
N PHE A 400 -0.68 -8.13 -3.08
CA PHE A 400 0.20 -7.33 -3.93
C PHE A 400 1.50 -6.88 -3.24
N GLY A 401 1.67 -7.16 -1.94
CA GLY A 401 2.95 -7.03 -1.24
C GLY A 401 2.93 -6.07 -0.04
N PRO A 402 3.90 -6.22 0.88
CA PRO A 402 3.90 -5.53 2.18
C PRO A 402 4.20 -4.03 2.13
N GLY A 403 4.53 -3.47 0.96
CA GLY A 403 4.74 -2.04 0.77
C GLY A 403 3.43 -1.24 0.72
N ILE A 404 2.30 -1.92 0.56
CA ILE A 404 0.96 -1.31 0.59
C ILE A 404 0.57 -1.02 2.04
N SER A 405 0.20 0.24 2.33
CA SER A 405 -0.32 0.64 3.62
C SER A 405 -1.81 0.30 3.71
N ASP A 406 -2.12 -0.86 4.27
CA ASP A 406 -3.49 -1.27 4.58
C ASP A 406 -3.98 -0.59 5.87
N VAL A 407 -5.02 0.23 5.75
CA VAL A 407 -5.64 0.99 6.84
C VAL A 407 -7.07 0.46 7.06
N PRO A 408 -7.29 -0.39 8.08
CA PRO A 408 -8.64 -0.80 8.44
C PRO A 408 -9.38 0.40 9.04
N VAL A 409 -10.53 0.76 8.47
CA VAL A 409 -11.30 1.94 8.90
C VAL A 409 -12.63 1.57 9.54
N LYS A 410 -13.14 2.50 10.35
CA LYS A 410 -14.44 2.42 11.05
C LYS A 410 -15.39 3.50 10.55
N SER A 411 -16.68 3.24 10.67
CA SER A 411 -17.75 4.23 10.47
C SER A 411 -18.63 4.26 11.72
N THR A 412 -19.27 5.41 11.99
CA THR A 412 -20.34 5.47 12.99
C THR A 412 -21.65 4.96 12.39
N GLY A 413 -22.57 4.50 13.25
CA GLY A 413 -23.90 4.03 12.86
C GLY A 413 -24.04 2.53 12.57
N TRP A 414 -25.30 2.09 12.36
CA TRP A 414 -25.65 0.67 12.16
C TRP A 414 -25.20 0.12 10.80
N ARG A 415 -25.03 0.99 9.80
CA ARG A 415 -24.59 0.64 8.44
C ARG A 415 -23.19 0.01 8.40
N ARG A 416 -22.37 0.20 9.44
CA ARG A 416 -21.05 -0.44 9.56
C ARG A 416 -21.10 -1.96 9.60
N PHE A 417 -22.24 -2.53 10.01
CA PHE A 417 -22.46 -3.97 10.06
C PHE A 417 -23.12 -4.52 8.79
N THR A 418 -23.36 -3.67 7.79
CA THR A 418 -24.02 -4.07 6.55
C THR A 418 -23.12 -3.80 5.36
N PRO A 419 -23.38 -4.44 4.21
CA PRO A 419 -22.69 -4.15 2.96
C PRO A 419 -22.77 -2.68 2.51
N ALA A 420 -23.70 -1.90 3.07
CA ALA A 420 -23.80 -0.47 2.80
C ALA A 420 -22.58 0.33 3.32
N ALA A 421 -21.76 -0.24 4.20
CA ALA A 421 -20.48 0.36 4.61
C ALA A 421 -19.57 0.66 3.39
N HIS A 422 -19.67 -0.12 2.31
CA HIS A 422 -18.87 0.05 1.11
C HIS A 422 -19.01 1.44 0.45
N THR A 423 -20.11 2.15 0.67
CA THR A 423 -20.37 3.48 0.08
C THR A 423 -20.13 4.62 1.06
N THR A 424 -19.70 4.36 2.30
CA THR A 424 -19.62 5.38 3.35
C THR A 424 -18.20 5.90 3.61
N TYR A 425 -17.22 5.64 2.75
CA TYR A 425 -15.82 6.02 2.99
C TYR A 425 -15.59 7.53 3.23
N TRP A 426 -16.48 8.40 2.72
CA TRP A 426 -16.42 9.85 2.89
C TRP A 426 -17.77 10.45 3.31
N ASP A 427 -18.63 9.66 3.97
CA ASP A 427 -19.87 10.21 4.57
C ASP A 427 -19.51 11.01 5.84
N LYS A 428 -20.28 12.06 6.16
CA LYS A 428 -20.17 12.80 7.43
C LYS A 428 -20.42 11.90 8.64
N GLN A 429 -21.22 10.83 8.48
CA GLN A 429 -21.40 9.80 9.52
C GLN A 429 -20.16 8.92 9.71
N SER A 430 -19.18 8.99 8.83
CA SER A 430 -17.90 8.28 8.98
C SER A 430 -16.80 9.16 9.56
N ASP A 431 -17.18 10.35 10.06
CA ASP A 431 -16.33 11.18 10.88
C ASP A 431 -16.20 10.61 12.30
N ALA A 432 -15.10 10.97 12.97
CA ALA A 432 -14.91 10.60 14.37
C ALA A 432 -15.90 11.41 15.24
N PRO A 433 -16.58 10.78 16.22
CA PRO A 433 -17.36 11.52 17.21
C PRO A 433 -16.47 12.56 17.91
N ALA A 434 -16.99 13.78 18.10
CA ALA A 434 -16.24 14.93 18.64
C ALA A 434 -15.65 14.71 20.05
N SER A 435 -16.09 13.67 20.76
CA SER A 435 -15.63 13.29 22.10
C SER A 435 -14.43 12.34 22.12
N ILE A 436 -13.97 11.84 20.96
CA ILE A 436 -12.89 10.86 20.87
C ILE A 436 -11.54 11.57 20.71
N ASP A 437 -10.49 11.00 21.29
CA ASP A 437 -9.12 11.51 21.14
C ASP A 437 -8.67 11.50 19.66
N ALA A 438 -7.70 12.36 19.34
CA ALA A 438 -7.23 12.53 17.95
C ALA A 438 -6.63 11.25 17.34
N LYS A 439 -6.10 10.33 18.16
CA LYS A 439 -5.43 9.11 17.69
C LYS A 439 -6.45 8.01 17.38
N ALA A 440 -7.48 7.87 18.20
CA ALA A 440 -8.61 6.99 17.96
C ALA A 440 -9.53 7.55 16.87
N ALA A 441 -9.55 8.87 16.65
CA ALA A 441 -10.20 9.48 15.49
C ALA A 441 -9.57 9.03 14.16
N GLU A 442 -8.26 8.76 14.11
CA GLU A 442 -7.58 8.25 12.92
C GLU A 442 -8.10 6.86 12.49
N GLU A 443 -8.74 6.09 13.37
CA GLU A 443 -9.34 4.80 13.01
C GLU A 443 -10.65 4.95 12.19
N PHE A 444 -11.20 6.16 12.09
CA PHE A 444 -12.41 6.43 11.32
C PHE A 444 -12.08 6.74 9.85
N ALA A 445 -13.00 6.39 8.95
CA ALA A 445 -12.77 6.45 7.51
C ALA A 445 -12.45 7.87 7.02
N LEU A 446 -13.18 8.89 7.45
CA LEU A 446 -12.98 10.25 6.96
C LEU A 446 -11.67 10.89 7.45
N PRO A 447 -11.31 10.83 8.75
CA PRO A 447 -9.99 11.30 9.22
C PRO A 447 -8.82 10.57 8.55
N SER A 448 -8.89 9.23 8.45
CA SER A 448 -7.89 8.44 7.72
C SER A 448 -7.75 8.87 6.26
N LEU A 449 -8.86 9.18 5.59
CA LEU A 449 -8.86 9.61 4.19
C LEU A 449 -8.21 10.99 4.03
N LYS A 450 -8.54 11.93 4.92
CA LYS A 450 -7.89 13.26 4.95
C LYS A 450 -6.38 13.14 5.18
N GLN A 451 -5.98 12.27 6.11
CA GLN A 451 -4.57 11.97 6.37
C GLN A 451 -3.89 11.35 5.13
N ALA A 452 -4.53 10.38 4.47
CA ALA A 452 -3.99 9.72 3.28
C ALA A 452 -3.83 10.67 2.08
N LEU A 453 -4.74 11.63 1.91
CA LEU A 453 -4.67 12.63 0.84
C LEU A 453 -3.57 13.68 1.08
N TYR A 454 -3.20 13.91 2.36
CA TYR A 454 -2.18 14.88 2.76
C TYR A 454 -2.46 16.30 2.26
N LEU A 455 -3.72 16.76 2.26
CA LEU A 455 -4.11 18.06 1.69
C LEU A 455 -3.70 19.27 2.54
N ASP A 456 -3.68 19.12 3.87
CA ASP A 456 -3.39 20.23 4.80
C ASP A 456 -1.91 20.61 4.87
N HIS A 457 -1.02 19.75 4.37
CA HIS A 457 0.43 19.97 4.31
C HIS A 457 0.91 20.57 2.98
N ALA A 458 0.02 21.17 2.18
CA ALA A 458 0.39 21.84 0.92
C ALA A 458 1.24 23.12 1.08
N ARG A 459 1.63 23.50 2.31
CA ARG A 459 2.65 24.52 2.57
C ARG A 459 4.02 23.87 2.64
N GLU A 460 4.80 24.12 1.59
CA GLU A 460 6.15 23.61 1.36
C GLU A 460 6.23 22.08 1.36
N TYR A 461 6.37 21.53 0.15
CA TYR A 461 7.30 20.42 0.01
C TYR A 461 8.71 20.93 0.38
N LYS A 462 8.99 21.04 1.68
CA LYS A 462 10.35 21.01 2.17
C LYS A 462 10.81 19.59 1.94
N LEU A 463 12.04 19.42 1.43
CA LEU A 463 12.80 18.22 1.78
C LEU A 463 12.46 17.96 3.24
N PRO A 464 11.89 16.81 3.64
CA PRO A 464 11.83 16.56 5.06
C PRO A 464 13.25 16.84 5.56
N ASP A 465 13.47 17.50 6.68
CA ASP A 465 14.84 17.64 7.21
C ASP A 465 15.52 16.26 7.28
N SER A 466 14.71 15.20 7.24
CA SER A 466 15.09 13.83 6.95
C SER A 466 15.86 13.60 5.62
N MET A 467 15.68 14.30 4.51
CA MET A 467 16.57 14.19 3.33
C MET A 467 17.79 15.13 3.34
N THR A 468 18.11 15.75 4.48
CA THR A 468 19.54 15.93 4.81
C THR A 468 20.16 14.53 5.02
N GLU A 469 21.47 14.39 5.19
CA GLU A 469 22.11 13.08 5.48
C GLU A 469 21.28 12.21 6.45
N ASN A 470 20.54 12.85 7.37
CA ASN A 470 19.70 12.33 8.45
C ASN A 470 18.68 11.19 8.20
N SER A 471 18.06 10.97 7.03
CA SER A 471 17.07 9.87 6.85
C SER A 471 17.65 8.65 6.18
N VAL A 472 18.51 8.87 5.18
CA VAL A 472 19.16 7.80 4.44
C VAL A 472 19.94 6.95 5.44
N TRP A 473 20.64 7.61 6.36
CA TRP A 473 21.34 6.90 7.41
C TRP A 473 20.47 6.39 8.56
N ARG A 474 19.32 7.02 8.88
CA ARG A 474 18.39 6.47 9.90
C ARG A 474 17.86 5.11 9.46
N THR A 475 17.53 4.99 8.18
CA THR A 475 17.03 3.76 7.60
C THR A 475 18.11 2.70 7.49
N GLU A 476 19.34 3.09 7.11
CA GLU A 476 20.51 2.21 7.20
C GLU A 476 20.78 1.76 8.66
N LEU A 477 20.64 2.64 9.65
CA LEU A 477 20.84 2.33 11.07
C LEU A 477 19.76 1.40 11.64
N ILE A 478 18.50 1.51 11.19
CA ILE A 478 17.44 0.57 11.57
C ILE A 478 17.76 -0.82 11.01
N ALA A 479 18.17 -0.90 9.74
CA ALA A 479 18.60 -2.16 9.12
C ALA A 479 19.87 -2.72 9.79
N LEU A 480 20.81 -1.85 10.17
CA LEU A 480 22.05 -2.21 10.88
C LEU A 480 21.75 -2.78 12.27
N ASN A 481 20.88 -2.14 13.05
CA ASN A 481 20.49 -2.63 14.37
C ASN A 481 19.73 -3.94 14.30
N ALA A 482 18.80 -4.08 13.34
CA ALA A 482 18.07 -5.34 13.13
C ALA A 482 19.00 -6.53 12.82
N ARG A 483 20.17 -6.27 12.23
CA ARG A 483 21.19 -7.29 11.92
C ARG A 483 22.14 -7.59 13.07
N ILE A 484 22.36 -6.64 14.00
CA ILE A 484 23.24 -6.82 15.17
C ILE A 484 22.54 -7.60 16.29
N ASP A 485 21.22 -7.48 16.41
CA ASP A 485 20.43 -8.06 17.51
C ASP A 485 19.85 -9.45 17.20
N ASP A 486 20.26 -10.14 16.11
CA ASP A 486 19.88 -11.53 15.82
C ASP A 486 20.94 -12.52 16.39
N PRO A 487 20.69 -13.16 17.55
CA PRO A 487 21.67 -14.05 18.19
C PRO A 487 21.78 -15.41 17.48
N GLY A 488 20.83 -15.74 16.58
CA GLY A 488 20.69 -17.07 15.97
C GLY A 488 21.42 -17.27 14.65
N ASN A 489 21.98 -16.22 14.07
CA ASN A 489 22.49 -16.23 12.69
C ASN A 489 23.97 -15.84 12.58
N ILE A 490 24.82 -16.41 13.44
CA ILE A 490 26.28 -16.31 13.32
C ILE A 490 26.77 -17.28 12.22
N GLY A 491 26.29 -17.08 10.99
CA GLY A 491 26.87 -17.69 9.80
C GLY A 491 28.10 -16.89 9.32
N PRO A 492 28.95 -17.46 8.45
CA PRO A 492 30.19 -16.82 8.00
C PRO A 492 30.00 -15.45 7.31
N GLY A 493 28.79 -15.12 6.83
CA GLY A 493 28.46 -13.80 6.28
C GLY A 493 28.28 -12.69 7.32
N VAL A 494 27.95 -13.01 8.58
CA VAL A 494 27.78 -12.02 9.67
C VAL A 494 29.11 -11.75 10.36
N ALA A 495 30.03 -12.71 10.39
CA ALA A 495 31.38 -12.51 10.94
C ALA A 495 32.21 -11.46 10.16
N ASN A 496 31.97 -11.35 8.84
CA ASN A 496 32.68 -10.39 7.99
C ASN A 496 32.00 -9.00 7.94
N PHE A 497 30.74 -8.90 8.37
CA PHE A 497 29.99 -7.65 8.30
C PHE A 497 30.55 -6.53 9.20
N PRO A 498 30.99 -6.78 10.46
CA PRO A 498 31.70 -5.77 11.26
C PRO A 498 32.96 -5.26 10.58
N ALA A 499 33.70 -6.14 9.89
CA ALA A 499 34.93 -5.78 9.19
C ALA A 499 34.66 -4.96 7.91
N GLU A 500 33.53 -5.19 7.23
CA GLU A 500 33.15 -4.48 5.99
C GLU A 500 32.43 -3.15 6.23
N ALA A 501 31.59 -3.05 7.27
CA ALA A 501 30.66 -1.93 7.46
C ALA A 501 30.98 -1.01 8.66
N LEU A 502 31.71 -1.50 9.67
CA LEU A 502 32.10 -0.73 10.85
C LEU A 502 33.58 -0.30 10.74
N SER A 503 33.90 0.91 11.19
CA SER A 503 35.29 1.35 11.26
C SER A 503 36.04 0.53 12.32
N GLU A 504 37.36 0.35 12.17
CA GLU A 504 38.24 -0.35 13.14
C GLU A 504 38.25 0.26 14.57
N ARG A 505 37.53 1.38 14.78
CA ARG A 505 37.44 2.11 16.05
C ARG A 505 36.10 1.83 16.74
N LEU A 506 35.97 0.65 17.33
CA LEU A 506 34.86 0.33 18.24
C LEU A 506 35.24 0.74 19.67
N LEU A 507 34.35 1.47 20.34
CA LEU A 507 34.53 1.90 21.72
C LEU A 507 33.41 1.31 22.58
N HIS A 508 33.79 0.54 23.58
CA HIS A 508 32.86 -0.17 24.46
C HIS A 508 32.87 0.45 25.86
N TYR A 509 31.68 0.79 26.37
CA TYR A 509 31.50 1.44 27.68
C TYR A 509 30.55 0.64 28.57
N ARG A 510 31.01 0.31 29.78
CA ARG A 510 30.20 -0.26 30.85
C ARG A 510 30.07 0.76 31.98
N ALA A 511 28.84 1.10 32.36
CA ALA A 511 28.62 2.02 33.46
C ALA A 511 29.26 1.48 34.76
N GLY A 512 30.18 2.23 35.35
CA GLY A 512 30.86 1.90 36.62
C GLY A 512 32.24 1.24 36.52
N GLU A 513 32.76 0.95 35.32
CA GLU A 513 34.12 0.40 35.13
C GLU A 513 35.03 1.40 34.38
N PRO A 514 36.35 1.42 34.64
CA PRO A 514 37.30 2.24 33.87
C PRO A 514 37.40 1.75 32.42
N VAL A 515 37.62 2.69 31.49
CA VAL A 515 37.68 2.46 30.04
C VAL A 515 38.65 1.33 29.69
N ARG A 516 38.12 0.16 29.30
CA ARG A 516 38.91 -0.98 28.79
C ARG A 516 39.21 -0.81 27.29
N GLY A 517 39.99 0.20 26.93
CA GLY A 517 40.70 0.32 25.64
C GLY A 517 39.85 0.33 24.35
N LYS A 518 40.52 0.63 23.22
CA LYS A 518 39.97 0.45 21.87
C LYS A 518 39.98 -1.04 21.57
N LEU A 519 38.81 -1.66 21.45
CA LEU A 519 38.69 -3.03 20.98
C LEU A 519 38.46 -3.00 19.46
N GLY A 520 39.32 -3.68 18.70
CA GLY A 520 39.04 -3.96 17.29
C GLY A 520 37.79 -4.85 17.16
N THR A 521 37.26 -5.00 15.94
CA THR A 521 36.08 -5.83 15.62
C THR A 521 36.19 -7.26 16.18
N ASP A 522 37.39 -7.84 16.17
CA ASP A 522 37.66 -9.20 16.67
C ASP A 522 37.55 -9.30 18.20
N GLY A 523 37.89 -8.23 18.92
CA GLY A 523 37.85 -8.20 20.39
C GLY A 523 36.42 -8.16 20.95
N VAL A 524 35.49 -7.55 20.21
CA VAL A 524 34.06 -7.52 20.56
C VAL A 524 33.43 -8.90 20.37
N LEU A 525 33.79 -9.60 19.29
CA LEU A 525 33.35 -10.98 19.02
C LEU A 525 33.86 -11.97 20.07
N GLU A 526 35.11 -11.83 20.54
CA GLU A 526 35.66 -12.63 21.64
C GLU A 526 34.92 -12.38 22.97
N GLN A 527 34.55 -11.14 23.29
CA GLN A 527 33.81 -10.81 24.52
C GLN A 527 32.35 -11.30 24.49
N LEU A 528 31.67 -11.19 23.34
CA LEU A 528 30.32 -11.75 23.16
C LEU A 528 30.29 -13.27 23.32
N LYS A 529 31.39 -13.96 22.97
CA LYS A 529 31.56 -15.39 23.22
C LYS A 529 31.84 -15.73 24.70
N GLN A 530 32.38 -14.80 25.48
CA GLN A 530 32.75 -15.01 26.90
C GLN A 530 31.61 -14.71 27.88
N SER A 531 30.61 -13.93 27.48
CA SER A 531 29.36 -13.74 28.24
C SER A 531 28.40 -14.91 28.04
N THR A 532 27.82 -15.45 29.11
CA THR A 532 26.77 -16.47 29.02
C THR A 532 25.63 -15.96 28.12
N PRO A 533 25.33 -16.62 26.99
CA PRO A 533 24.34 -16.10 26.05
C PRO A 533 22.94 -16.14 26.69
N PRO A 534 22.16 -15.06 26.59
CA PRO A 534 20.77 -15.06 27.03
C PRO A 534 19.95 -16.06 26.20
N ARG A 535 18.94 -16.67 26.83
CA ARG A 535 18.04 -17.62 26.16
C ARG A 535 17.21 -16.95 25.07
N SER A 536 16.83 -15.69 25.30
CA SER A 536 16.17 -14.84 24.33
C SER A 536 16.41 -13.37 24.64
N VAL A 537 16.55 -12.55 23.60
CA VAL A 537 16.57 -11.09 23.69
C VAL A 537 15.41 -10.56 22.85
N VAL A 538 14.54 -9.78 23.47
CA VAL A 538 13.41 -9.14 22.77
C VAL A 538 13.56 -7.63 22.91
N THR A 539 13.72 -6.93 21.79
CA THR A 539 13.71 -5.47 21.77
C THR A 539 12.28 -4.96 21.91
N LYS A 540 11.95 -4.42 23.09
CA LYS A 540 10.61 -3.88 23.41
C LYS A 540 10.40 -2.49 22.81
N LYS A 541 11.46 -1.68 22.73
CA LYS A 541 11.36 -0.29 22.24
C LYS A 541 12.67 0.17 21.63
N ILE A 542 12.58 0.91 20.52
CA ILE A 542 13.71 1.58 19.87
C ILE A 542 13.38 3.07 19.79
N ALA A 543 14.31 3.91 20.25
CA ALA A 543 14.26 5.36 20.06
C ALA A 543 15.56 5.82 19.38
N ILE A 544 15.45 6.71 18.39
CA ILE A 544 16.60 7.20 17.62
C ILE A 544 16.62 8.73 17.72
N THR A 545 17.67 9.26 18.32
CA THR A 545 17.85 10.70 18.60
C THR A 545 19.12 11.20 17.89
N PRO A 546 19.02 12.08 16.89
CA PRO A 546 20.19 12.71 16.27
C PRO A 546 20.85 13.70 17.24
N ILE A 547 22.18 13.70 17.30
CA ILE A 547 23.00 14.66 18.08
C ILE A 547 24.14 15.15 17.19
N GLY A 548 23.91 16.21 16.42
CA GLY A 548 24.91 16.75 15.48
C GLY A 548 25.30 15.73 14.39
N ARG A 549 26.58 15.33 14.35
CA ARG A 549 27.12 14.27 13.47
C ARG A 549 27.01 12.85 14.05
N HIS A 550 26.40 12.72 15.22
CA HIS A 550 26.23 11.47 15.95
C HIS A 550 24.75 11.11 16.05
N VAL A 551 24.45 9.85 16.31
CA VAL A 551 23.10 9.32 16.42
C VAL A 551 23.04 8.46 17.66
N LEU A 552 22.22 8.85 18.62
CA LEU A 552 21.94 8.05 19.78
C LEU A 552 20.76 7.12 19.49
N VAL A 553 20.99 5.83 19.48
CA VAL A 553 19.96 4.80 19.43
C VAL A 553 19.80 4.23 20.82
N THR A 554 18.62 4.41 21.41
CA THR A 554 18.26 3.81 22.68
C THR A 554 17.40 2.58 22.42
N LEU A 555 17.87 1.43 22.84
CA LEU A 555 17.16 0.15 22.77
C LEU A 555 16.75 -0.22 24.19
N ALA A 556 15.46 -0.46 24.41
CA ALA A 556 14.97 -1.12 25.61
C ALA A 556 14.78 -2.60 25.29
N ASN A 557 15.65 -3.43 25.83
CA ASN A 557 15.65 -4.87 25.63
C ASN A 557 15.16 -5.57 26.89
N ALA A 558 14.37 -6.63 26.71
CA ALA A 558 14.13 -7.62 27.75
C ALA A 558 14.97 -8.86 27.41
N MET A 559 15.83 -9.27 28.33
CA MET A 559 16.61 -10.49 28.21
C MET A 559 16.10 -11.52 29.19
N THR A 560 15.91 -12.75 28.72
CA THR A 560 15.61 -13.89 29.57
C THR A 560 16.91 -14.68 29.76
N GLN A 561 17.39 -14.77 31.01
CA GLN A 561 18.58 -15.55 31.33
C GLN A 561 18.27 -17.05 31.39
N SER A 562 19.31 -17.88 31.52
CA SER A 562 19.18 -19.34 31.62
C SER A 562 18.41 -19.82 32.85
N ASP A 563 18.23 -18.96 33.86
CA ASP A 563 17.47 -19.21 35.09
C ASP A 563 16.02 -18.70 35.01
N ASP A 564 15.53 -18.36 33.80
CA ASP A 564 14.22 -17.75 33.52
C ASP A 564 13.97 -16.39 34.19
N SER A 565 15.02 -15.73 34.73
CA SER A 565 14.92 -14.34 35.18
C SER A 565 14.84 -13.37 34.00
N GLU A 566 13.90 -12.41 34.05
CA GLU A 566 13.76 -11.35 33.05
C GLU A 566 14.53 -10.11 33.51
N GLN A 567 15.51 -9.68 32.72
CA GLN A 567 16.25 -8.44 32.95
C GLN A 567 15.89 -7.40 31.90
N HIS A 568 15.56 -6.19 32.36
CA HIS A 568 15.35 -5.03 31.50
C HIS A 568 16.64 -4.25 31.35
N LEU A 569 17.06 -4.07 30.11
CA LEU A 569 18.29 -3.37 29.75
C LEU A 569 17.98 -2.20 28.85
N ARG A 570 18.61 -1.06 29.14
CA ARG A 570 18.70 0.04 28.17
C ARG A 570 20.09 0.04 27.54
N HIS A 571 20.16 -0.34 26.27
CA HIS A 571 21.36 -0.17 25.48
C HIS A 571 21.30 1.19 24.80
N LEU A 572 22.33 2.00 25.02
CA LEU A 572 22.55 3.26 24.35
C LEU A 572 23.66 3.03 23.33
N ARG A 573 23.33 3.10 22.05
CA ARG A 573 24.29 2.95 20.95
C ARG A 573 24.49 4.32 20.32
N VAL A 574 25.68 4.88 20.38
CA VAL A 574 26.02 6.10 19.65
C VAL A 574 26.69 5.71 18.34
N PHE A 575 26.02 5.98 17.24
CA PHE A 575 26.58 5.81 15.90
C PHE A 575 27.14 7.15 15.42
N SER A 576 28.38 7.16 14.95
CA SER A 576 28.96 8.28 14.21
C SER A 576 29.28 7.81 12.80
N ARG A 577 29.02 8.64 11.78
CA ARG A 577 29.36 8.30 10.40
C ARG A 577 30.59 9.07 9.97
N HIS A 578 31.62 8.37 9.50
CA HIS A 578 32.83 8.97 8.94
C HIS A 578 33.06 8.38 7.54
N HIS A 579 32.75 9.15 6.49
CA HIS A 579 32.69 8.67 5.11
C HIS A 579 31.66 7.51 4.92
N ASP A 580 32.10 6.37 4.39
CA ASP A 580 31.28 5.17 4.13
C ASP A 580 31.28 4.16 5.27
N GLN A 581 31.95 4.46 6.39
CA GLN A 581 32.02 3.56 7.54
C GLN A 581 31.32 4.14 8.76
N TRP A 582 30.66 3.25 9.50
CA TRP A 582 30.00 3.55 10.76
C TRP A 582 30.96 3.32 11.92
N GLN A 583 31.12 4.29 12.82
CA GLN A 583 31.70 4.04 14.13
C GLN A 583 30.55 3.83 15.12
N LEU A 584 30.66 2.79 15.94
CA LEU A 584 29.67 2.41 16.91
C LEU A 584 30.30 2.47 18.30
N GLU A 585 29.70 3.28 19.17
CA GLU A 585 29.97 3.27 20.60
C GLU A 585 28.79 2.63 21.32
N ILE A 586 29.05 1.60 22.11
CA ILE A 586 28.00 0.88 22.84
C ILE A 586 28.12 1.21 24.32
N TRP A 587 27.02 1.67 24.90
CA TRP A 587 26.87 1.99 26.31
C TRP A 587 25.76 1.10 26.90
N HIS A 588 26.09 0.35 27.95
CA HIS A 588 25.13 -0.46 28.69
C HIS A 588 24.70 0.27 29.97
N CYS A 589 23.41 0.56 30.09
CA CYS A 589 22.78 0.98 31.35
C CYS A 589 21.80 -0.11 31.82
N HIS A 590 22.08 -0.71 32.98
CA HIS A 590 21.11 -1.55 33.67
C HIS A 590 20.05 -0.65 34.32
N GLU A 591 18.77 -0.92 34.09
CA GLU A 591 17.71 -0.46 34.99
C GLU A 591 17.47 -1.59 36.00
N TRP A 592 17.62 -1.30 37.30
CA TRP A 592 17.11 -2.18 38.36
C TRP A 592 15.57 -2.23 38.28
N PRO A 593 14.93 -3.34 38.67
CA PRO A 593 13.47 -3.46 38.57
C PRO A 593 12.78 -2.33 39.35
N GLU A 594 11.76 -1.74 38.73
CA GLU A 594 10.83 -0.81 39.38
C GLU A 594 10.30 -1.45 40.68
N GLN A 595 10.40 -0.72 41.79
CA GLN A 595 9.62 -0.98 43.00
C GLN A 595 8.18 -0.52 42.82
#